data_AF-A0A7C5ZI29-F1
#
_entry.id   AF-A0A7C5ZI29-F1
#
_cell.length_a   1.000
_cell.length_b   1.000
_cell.length_c   1.000
_cell.angle_alpha   90.00
_cell.angle_beta   90.00
_cell.angle_gamma   90.00
#
_symmetry.space_group_name_H-M   'P 1'
#
loop_
_entity.id
_entity.type
_entity.pdbx_description
1 polymer ?
#
loop_
_entity_poly.entity_id
_entity_poly.type
_entity_poly.pdbx_seq_one_letter_code
_entity_poly.pdbx_strand_id
1 'polypeptide(L)'
;SVSDPRAGYLKDLSRRLGIEKGEPKWYEMSVLIEELVTKAINKHCNVDFYSASLQYYMGIPGDLFTCVFAASRIAGWCAHILEQWANNKIIRPSSNYVGHEERPYVPIEERG
;
A
#
# COMPACT_ATOMS: atom_id res chain seq x y z
N SER A 1 10.59 -8.38 -13.85
CA SER A 1 10.02 -7.22 -13.10
C SER A 1 11.19 -6.44 -12.53
N VAL A 2 11.15 -5.10 -12.51
CA VAL A 2 12.15 -4.32 -11.75
C VAL A 2 11.79 -4.41 -10.27
N SER A 3 12.78 -4.57 -9.41
CA SER A 3 12.58 -4.68 -7.94
C SER A 3 12.31 -3.30 -7.33
N ASP A 4 11.44 -3.22 -6.31
CA ASP A 4 11.23 -1.99 -5.54
C ASP A 4 12.51 -1.66 -4.76
N PRO A 5 13.17 -0.52 -5.01
CA PRO A 5 14.45 -0.21 -4.37
C PRO A 5 14.34 -0.09 -2.85
N ARG A 6 13.16 0.23 -2.32
CA ARG A 6 12.92 0.37 -0.88
C ARG A 6 12.83 -0.98 -0.19
N ALA A 7 12.27 -1.99 -0.87
CA ALA A 7 12.08 -3.32 -0.30
C ALA A 7 13.41 -3.94 0.15
N GLY A 8 14.49 -3.73 -0.61
CA GLY A 8 15.83 -4.19 -0.24
C GLY A 8 16.33 -3.60 1.09
N TYR A 9 16.17 -2.29 1.28
CA TYR A 9 16.56 -1.63 2.53
C TYR A 9 15.74 -2.13 3.73
N LEU A 10 14.42 -2.29 3.57
CA LEU A 10 13.58 -2.79 4.67
C LEU A 10 13.86 -4.27 4.99
N LYS A 11 14.22 -5.07 3.99
CA LYS A 11 14.67 -6.46 4.18
C LYS A 11 15.89 -6.53 5.09
N ASP A 12 16.89 -5.69 4.85
CA ASP A 12 18.11 -5.63 5.66
C ASP A 12 17.84 -5.14 7.10
N LEU A 13 16.99 -4.13 7.26
CA LEU A 13 16.61 -3.64 8.59
C LEU A 13 15.80 -4.68 9.37
N SER A 14 14.86 -5.36 8.70
CA SER A 14 14.08 -6.44 9.29
C SER A 14 14.97 -7.59 9.74
N ARG A 15 15.94 -8.00 8.91
CA ARG A 15 16.95 -9.01 9.27
C ARG A 15 17.72 -8.60 10.52
N ARG A 16 18.22 -7.38 10.55
CA ARG A 16 19.02 -6.85 11.66
C ARG A 16 18.22 -6.86 12.97
N LEU A 17 16.99 -6.32 12.97
CA LEU A 17 16.17 -6.30 14.17
C LEU A 17 15.72 -7.70 14.62
N GLY A 18 15.42 -8.60 13.69
CA GLY A 18 15.09 -9.98 14.02
C GLY A 18 16.22 -10.69 14.77
N ILE A 19 17.48 -10.48 14.33
CA ILE A 19 18.67 -10.99 15.03
C ILE A 19 18.84 -10.31 16.40
N GLU A 20 18.73 -8.99 16.47
CA GLU A 20 18.90 -8.21 17.70
C GLU A 20 17.87 -8.57 18.78
N LYS A 21 16.63 -8.88 18.37
CA LYS A 21 15.56 -9.33 19.27
C LYS A 21 15.64 -10.83 19.63
N GLY A 22 16.53 -11.59 18.99
CA GLY A 22 16.65 -13.03 19.18
C GLY A 22 15.49 -13.85 18.62
N GLU A 23 14.67 -13.27 17.74
CA GLU A 23 13.50 -13.92 17.14
C GLU A 23 13.50 -13.74 15.60
N PRO A 24 14.43 -14.35 14.85
CA PRO A 24 14.55 -14.16 13.40
C PRO A 24 13.42 -14.80 12.58
N LYS A 25 12.53 -15.57 13.23
CA LYS A 25 11.45 -16.36 12.61
C LYS A 25 10.63 -15.58 11.57
N TRP A 26 10.22 -14.34 11.89
CA TRP A 26 9.37 -13.54 10.99
C TRP A 26 10.13 -13.04 9.77
N TYR A 27 11.41 -12.71 9.92
CA TYR A 27 12.29 -12.42 8.79
C TYR A 27 12.49 -13.67 7.91
N GLU A 28 12.81 -14.82 8.50
CA GLU A 28 13.03 -16.08 7.76
C GLU A 28 11.78 -16.51 6.99
N MET A 29 10.61 -16.41 7.63
CA MET A 29 9.32 -16.67 6.97
C MET A 29 9.07 -15.72 5.81
N SER A 30 9.41 -14.43 5.98
CA SER A 30 9.25 -13.43 4.91
C SER A 30 10.15 -13.76 3.71
N VAL A 31 11.40 -14.17 3.95
CA VAL A 31 12.33 -14.60 2.88
C VAL A 31 11.81 -15.81 2.13
N LEU A 32 11.32 -16.82 2.85
CA LEU A 32 10.75 -18.02 2.24
C LEU A 32 9.51 -17.69 1.38
N ILE A 33 8.62 -16.83 1.87
CA ILE A 33 7.43 -16.39 1.12
C ILE A 33 7.86 -15.61 -0.14
N GLU A 34 8.84 -14.70 -0.04
CA GLU A 34 9.37 -13.97 -1.20
C GLU A 34 9.87 -14.95 -2.27
N GLU A 35 10.63 -15.98 -1.89
CA GLU A 35 11.14 -16.99 -2.83
C GLU A 35 10.00 -17.75 -3.50
N LEU A 36 9.06 -18.28 -2.71
CA LEU A 36 7.94 -19.08 -3.21
C LEU A 36 7.02 -18.27 -4.14
N VAL A 37 6.68 -17.04 -3.76
CA VAL A 37 5.80 -16.16 -4.57
C VAL A 37 6.53 -15.71 -5.83
N THR A 38 7.79 -15.33 -5.74
CA THR A 38 8.58 -14.96 -6.93
C THR A 38 8.65 -16.12 -7.91
N LYS A 39 8.87 -17.34 -7.43
CA LYS A 39 8.89 -18.55 -8.26
C LYS A 39 7.52 -18.86 -8.89
N ALA A 40 6.44 -18.67 -8.14
CA ALA A 40 5.09 -19.02 -8.59
C ALA A 40 4.52 -18.02 -9.62
N ILE A 41 4.72 -16.71 -9.42
CA ILE A 41 4.06 -15.68 -10.22
C ILE A 41 5.01 -14.62 -10.81
N ASN A 42 6.32 -14.78 -10.66
CA ASN A 42 7.35 -13.86 -11.18
C ASN A 42 7.16 -12.40 -10.74
N LYS A 43 6.75 -12.20 -9.47
CA LYS A 43 6.61 -10.88 -8.85
C LYS A 43 7.53 -10.74 -7.64
N HIS A 44 8.27 -9.63 -7.60
CA HIS A 44 9.07 -9.24 -6.45
C HIS A 44 8.20 -8.57 -5.38
N CYS A 45 8.64 -8.67 -4.13
CA CYS A 45 8.02 -7.95 -3.03
C CYS A 45 8.17 -6.43 -3.19
N ASN A 46 7.14 -5.70 -2.77
CA ASN A 46 7.19 -4.24 -2.67
C ASN A 46 7.67 -3.81 -1.27
N VAL A 47 7.75 -2.50 -1.05
CA VAL A 47 8.11 -1.91 0.26
C VAL A 47 7.28 -2.42 1.44
N ASP A 48 5.99 -2.71 1.24
CA ASP A 48 5.07 -3.00 2.33
C ASP A 48 5.37 -4.37 2.96
N PHE A 49 5.85 -5.32 2.17
CA PHE A 49 6.08 -6.69 2.61
C PHE A 49 7.08 -6.78 3.78
N TYR A 50 8.30 -6.24 3.60
CA TYR A 50 9.30 -6.22 4.67
C TYR A 50 9.04 -5.14 5.73
N SER A 51 8.14 -4.19 5.45
CA SER A 51 7.71 -3.23 6.48
C SER A 51 6.92 -3.89 7.61
N ALA A 52 6.21 -5.00 7.33
CA ALA A 52 5.41 -5.69 8.33
C ALA A 52 6.30 -6.35 9.41
N SER A 53 7.27 -7.16 9.00
CA SER A 53 8.21 -7.81 9.91
C SER A 53 9.10 -6.78 10.63
N LEU A 54 9.51 -5.72 9.94
CA LEU A 54 10.26 -4.62 10.54
C LEU A 54 9.48 -3.93 11.67
N GLN A 55 8.25 -3.50 11.41
CA GLN A 55 7.43 -2.80 12.40
C GLN A 55 7.02 -3.71 13.56
N TYR A 56 6.79 -5.00 13.29
CA TYR A 56 6.61 -6.01 14.32
C TYR A 56 7.81 -6.07 15.27
N TYR A 57 9.04 -6.14 14.73
CA TYR A 57 10.25 -6.14 15.56
C TYR A 57 10.49 -4.84 16.33
N MET A 58 9.96 -3.72 15.85
CA MET A 58 9.95 -2.45 16.59
C MET A 58 8.95 -2.44 17.75
N GLY A 59 8.09 -3.46 17.89
CA GLY A 59 7.07 -3.53 18.92
C GLY A 59 5.87 -2.62 18.63
N ILE A 60 5.68 -2.21 17.37
CA ILE A 60 4.56 -1.38 16.96
C ILE A 60 3.32 -2.28 16.88
N PRO A 61 2.19 -1.93 17.53
CA PRO A 61 0.94 -2.65 17.35
C PRO A 61 0.52 -2.67 15.87
N GLY A 62 0.06 -3.83 15.37
CA GLY A 62 -0.30 -4.01 13.96
C GLY A 62 -1.32 -3.00 13.45
N ASP A 63 -2.28 -2.62 14.31
CA ASP A 63 -3.32 -1.63 14.00
C ASP A 63 -2.76 -0.22 13.74
N LEU A 64 -1.50 0.05 14.14
CA LEU A 64 -0.83 1.34 13.97
C LEU A 64 0.10 1.39 12.76
N PHE A 65 0.25 0.31 11.98
CA PHE A 65 1.17 0.30 10.83
C PHE A 65 0.80 1.36 9.78
N THR A 66 -0.51 1.54 9.53
CA THR A 66 -1.01 2.57 8.62
C THR A 66 -0.81 3.98 9.17
N CYS A 67 -0.84 4.17 10.50
CA CYS A 67 -0.54 5.45 11.14
C CYS A 67 0.93 5.84 10.94
N VAL A 68 1.87 4.89 11.07
CA VAL A 68 3.29 5.10 10.79
C VAL A 68 3.50 5.52 9.32
N PHE A 69 2.82 4.84 8.40
CA PHE A 69 2.83 5.22 6.98
C PHE A 69 2.34 6.66 6.77
N ALA A 70 1.20 7.02 7.37
CA ALA A 70 0.62 8.36 7.23
C ALA A 70 1.55 9.45 7.80
N ALA A 71 2.15 9.19 8.98
CA ALA A 71 3.11 10.09 9.60
C ALA A 71 4.34 10.34 8.72
N SER A 72 4.84 9.31 8.03
CA SER A 72 5.93 9.45 7.05
C SER A 72 5.47 10.18 5.78
N ARG A 73 4.26 9.88 5.28
CA ARG A 73 3.78 10.39 3.97
C ARG A 73 3.26 11.82 4.02
N ILE A 74 2.93 12.35 5.20
CA ILE A 74 2.45 13.73 5.38
C ILE A 74 3.37 14.75 4.70
N ALA A 75 4.69 14.56 4.75
CA ALA A 75 5.65 15.46 4.11
C ALA A 75 5.47 15.52 2.58
N GLY A 76 5.27 14.35 1.95
CA GLY A 76 5.00 14.26 0.52
C GLY A 76 3.64 14.82 0.14
N TRP A 77 2.61 14.59 0.96
CA TRP A 77 1.29 15.19 0.75
C TRP A 77 1.34 16.73 0.83
N CYS A 78 2.02 17.28 1.84
CA CYS A 78 2.22 18.71 1.96
C CYS A 78 3.00 19.28 0.76
N ALA A 79 4.05 18.61 0.31
CA ALA A 79 4.80 19.03 -0.88
C ALA A 79 3.90 19.09 -2.12
N HIS A 80 3.13 18.03 -2.40
CA HIS A 80 2.20 18.01 -3.53
C HIS A 80 1.09 19.06 -3.42
N ILE A 81 0.61 19.38 -2.21
CA ILE A 81 -0.36 20.47 -2.00
C ILE A 81 0.26 21.81 -2.40
N LEU A 82 1.50 22.09 -2.00
CA LEU A 82 2.20 23.32 -2.34
C LEU A 82 2.48 23.41 -3.85
N GLU A 83 2.90 22.30 -4.48
CA GLU A 83 3.08 22.20 -5.94
C GLU A 83 1.77 22.49 -6.68
N GLN A 84 0.66 21.91 -6.23
CA GLN A 84 -0.67 22.14 -6.80
C GLN A 84 -1.12 23.59 -6.61
N TRP A 85 -0.85 24.21 -5.46
CA TRP A 85 -1.16 25.63 -5.23
C TRP A 85 -0.35 26.55 -6.14
N ALA A 86 0.92 26.23 -6.40
CA ALA A 86 1.77 27.01 -7.30
C ALA A 86 1.37 26.88 -8.77
N ASN A 87 0.87 25.70 -9.19
CA ASN A 87 0.43 25.42 -10.56
C ASN A 87 -0.94 24.74 -10.58
N ASN A 88 -1.99 25.53 -10.35
CA ASN A 88 -3.31 25.02 -10.01
C ASN A 88 -4.13 24.49 -11.21
N LYS A 89 -3.74 23.34 -11.73
CA LYS A 89 -4.48 22.58 -12.73
C LYS A 89 -4.93 21.25 -12.15
N ILE A 90 -6.21 21.13 -11.82
CA ILE A 90 -6.79 19.88 -11.32
C ILE A 90 -7.32 19.01 -12.47
N ILE A 91 -7.19 17.69 -12.34
CA ILE A 91 -7.81 16.73 -13.26
C ILE A 91 -9.34 16.81 -13.08
N ARG A 92 -10.07 16.94 -14.19
CA ARG A 92 -11.53 16.85 -14.23
C ARG A 92 -11.92 15.57 -14.98
N PRO A 93 -11.98 14.41 -14.30
CA PRO A 93 -12.28 13.16 -14.97
C PRO A 93 -13.72 13.18 -15.49
N SER A 94 -13.92 12.68 -16.72
CA SER A 94 -15.24 12.36 -17.26
C SER A 94 -15.52 10.87 -17.10
N SER A 95 -16.77 10.46 -17.32
CA SER A 95 -17.18 9.06 -17.24
C SER A 95 -18.02 8.70 -18.45
N ASN A 96 -17.90 7.44 -18.90
CA ASN A 96 -18.78 6.89 -19.93
C ASN A 96 -20.05 6.38 -19.26
N TYR A 97 -21.20 6.87 -19.69
CA TYR A 97 -22.48 6.36 -19.23
C TYR A 97 -22.76 5.01 -19.89
N VAL A 98 -22.91 3.97 -19.07
CA VAL A 98 -23.28 2.59 -19.49
C VAL A 98 -24.58 2.13 -18.83
N GLY A 99 -25.31 3.07 -18.23
CA GLY A 99 -26.63 2.84 -17.68
C GLY A 99 -27.68 2.75 -18.79
N HIS A 100 -28.93 2.60 -18.38
CA HIS A 100 -30.03 2.58 -19.33
C HIS A 100 -30.33 3.99 -19.86
N GLU A 101 -30.80 4.07 -21.10
CA GLU A 101 -31.39 5.30 -21.63
C GLU A 101 -32.48 5.86 -20.71
N GLU A 102 -32.86 7.12 -20.93
CA GLU A 102 -33.92 7.78 -20.17
C GLU A 102 -35.18 6.90 -20.06
N ARG A 103 -35.69 6.73 -18.84
CA ARG A 103 -36.87 5.92 -18.55
C ARG A 103 -37.99 6.81 -18.03
N PRO A 104 -39.24 6.61 -18.48
CA PRO A 104 -40.37 7.27 -17.88
C PRO A 104 -40.49 6.85 -16.41
N TYR A 105 -40.89 7.80 -15.57
CA TYR A 105 -41.22 7.51 -14.19
C TYR A 105 -42.47 6.62 -14.14
N VAL A 106 -42.42 5.54 -13.35
CA VAL A 106 -43.57 4.70 -13.04
C VAL A 106 -44.10 5.11 -11.65
N PRO A 107 -45.37 5.49 -11.47
CA PRO A 107 -45.97 5.74 -10.15
C PRO A 107 -45.80 4.57 -9.19
N ILE A 108 -45.70 4.83 -7.89
CA ILE A 108 -45.38 3.78 -6.91
C ILE A 108 -46.44 2.67 -6.87
N GLU A 109 -47.70 3.02 -7.09
CA GLU A 109 -48.85 2.11 -7.13
C GLU A 109 -48.84 1.21 -8.37
N GLU A 110 -48.09 1.61 -9.41
CA GLU A 110 -47.92 0.89 -10.68
C GLU A 110 -46.59 0.13 -10.77
N ARG A 111 -45.74 0.25 -9.74
CA ARG A 111 -44.58 -0.61 -9.56
C ARG A 111 -45.05 -1.89 -8.89
N GLY A 112 -44.70 -3.05 -9.47
CA GLY A 112 -45.01 -4.37 -8.90
C GLY A 112 -44.37 -4.61 -7.54
#